data_AF-A0A960ZDX9-F1
#
_entry.id   AF-A0A960ZDX9-F1
#
_cell.length_a   1.000
_cell.length_b   1.000
_cell.length_c   1.000
_cell.angle_alpha   90.00
_cell.angle_beta   90.00
_cell.angle_gamma   90.00
#
_symmetry.space_group_name_H-M   'P 1'
#
loop_
_entity.id
_entity.type
_entity.pdbx_description
1 polymer ?
#
loop_
_entity_poly.entity_id
_entity_poly.type
_entity_poly.pdbx_seq_one_letter_code
_entity_poly.pdbx_strand_id
1 'polypeptide(L)'
;MEITEIRIYPKESGRDDKLKAFATITIDNAFVIRDLKIIAGKKGLFIAMPSTKTTAPCPACRKKNPIRNRFCGFCGINIEEEMREAQKHEREDNRDIAHPINAEARDYLHSRIMAEYYKVKSHGYTDEDPYHHSSYSGDDDDE
;
A
#
# COMPACT_ATOMS: atom_id res chain seq x y z
N MET A 1 8.01 19.71 -10.13
CA MET A 1 7.23 18.51 -9.85
C MET A 1 5.79 18.94 -9.70
N GLU A 2 4.96 18.57 -10.67
CA GLU A 2 3.53 18.83 -10.68
C GLU A 2 2.76 17.51 -10.71
N ILE A 3 1.72 17.39 -9.88
CA ILE A 3 0.80 16.26 -9.98
C ILE A 3 -0.23 16.59 -11.06
N THR A 4 -0.13 15.92 -12.19
CA THR A 4 -0.95 16.18 -13.37
C THR A 4 -2.27 15.40 -13.35
N GLU A 5 -2.31 14.28 -12.65
CA GLU A 5 -3.53 13.47 -12.50
C GLU A 5 -3.58 12.82 -11.12
N ILE A 6 -4.78 12.72 -10.55
CA ILE A 6 -5.05 12.02 -9.29
C ILE A 6 -6.29 11.16 -9.49
N ARG A 7 -6.16 9.87 -9.24
CA ARG A 7 -7.28 8.91 -9.24
C ARG A 7 -7.46 8.37 -7.84
N ILE A 8 -8.69 8.46 -7.34
CA ILE A 8 -9.06 8.00 -6.01
C ILE A 8 -10.01 6.80 -6.18
N TYR A 9 -9.70 5.71 -5.50
CA TYR A 9 -10.51 4.50 -5.45
C TYR A 9 -11.02 4.33 -4.01
N PRO A 10 -12.23 4.82 -3.69
CA PRO A 10 -12.81 4.66 -2.35
C PRO A 10 -12.92 3.18 -1.99
N LYS A 11 -12.60 2.85 -0.73
CA LYS A 11 -12.86 1.52 -0.19
C LYS A 11 -14.26 1.50 0.42
N GLU A 12 -15.03 0.48 0.12
CA GLU A 12 -16.31 0.25 0.79
C GLU A 12 -16.12 0.04 2.29
N SER A 13 -17.06 0.56 3.07
CA SER A 13 -17.05 0.47 4.53
C SER A 13 -17.17 -1.00 4.98
N GLY A 14 -16.05 -1.61 5.37
CA GLY A 14 -15.99 -2.95 5.97
C GLY A 14 -15.78 -2.91 7.49
N ARG A 15 -15.53 -4.06 8.13
CA ARG A 15 -15.22 -4.15 9.58
C ARG A 15 -13.99 -3.33 9.99
N ASP A 16 -12.98 -3.23 9.12
CA ASP A 16 -11.77 -2.44 9.37
C ASP A 16 -11.81 -1.11 8.58
N ASP A 17 -12.35 -0.10 9.27
CA ASP A 17 -12.61 1.24 8.73
C ASP A 17 -11.34 2.14 8.72
N LYS A 18 -10.18 1.53 8.94
CA LYS A 18 -8.89 2.22 8.96
C LYS A 18 -8.44 2.67 7.57
N LEU A 19 -8.68 1.87 6.54
CA LEU A 19 -8.35 2.20 5.16
C LEU A 19 -9.58 2.82 4.47
N LYS A 20 -9.45 4.05 3.97
CA LYS A 20 -10.57 4.80 3.38
C LYS A 20 -10.58 4.76 1.86
N ALA A 21 -9.42 4.82 1.23
CA ALA A 21 -9.29 4.80 -0.22
C ALA A 21 -7.87 4.44 -0.63
N PHE A 22 -7.73 3.97 -1.86
CA PHE A 22 -6.47 3.98 -2.58
C PHE A 22 -6.38 5.22 -3.45
N ALA A 23 -5.15 5.66 -3.73
CA ALA A 23 -4.87 6.73 -4.66
C ALA A 23 -3.76 6.31 -5.62
N THR A 24 -3.90 6.73 -6.87
CA THR A 24 -2.85 6.69 -7.89
C THR A 24 -2.62 8.11 -8.37
N ILE A 25 -1.36 8.51 -8.51
CA ILE A 25 -0.99 9.84 -8.98
C ILE A 25 -0.09 9.75 -10.21
N THR A 26 -0.27 10.70 -11.12
CA THR A 26 0.63 10.94 -12.26
C THR A 26 1.38 12.24 -12.02
N ILE A 27 2.70 12.19 -12.14
CA ILE A 27 3.62 13.31 -11.96
C ILE A 27 4.17 13.71 -13.33
N ASP A 28 4.10 15.01 -13.63
CA ASP A 28 4.64 15.63 -14.84
C ASP A 28 4.22 14.93 -16.14
N ASN A 29 3.03 14.28 -16.18
CA ASN A 29 2.55 13.43 -17.29
C ASN A 29 3.53 12.33 -17.74
N ALA A 30 4.50 11.97 -16.90
CA ALA A 30 5.61 11.11 -17.28
C ALA A 30 5.82 9.94 -16.31
N PHE A 31 5.33 10.04 -15.08
CA PHE A 31 5.59 9.04 -14.05
C PHE A 31 4.36 8.76 -13.21
N VAL A 32 4.01 7.48 -13.00
CA VAL A 32 2.84 7.07 -12.23
C VAL A 32 3.26 6.37 -10.95
N ILE A 33 2.69 6.79 -9.82
CA ILE A 33 2.84 6.11 -8.53
C ILE A 33 1.47 5.54 -8.12
N ARG A 34 1.43 4.22 -7.95
CA ARG A 34 0.23 3.46 -7.56
C ARG A 34 0.27 3.08 -6.08
N ASP A 35 -0.86 2.60 -5.57
CA ASP A 35 -0.99 2.02 -4.22
C ASP A 35 -0.68 2.98 -3.07
N LEU A 36 -0.88 4.29 -3.26
CA LEU A 36 -0.96 5.21 -2.13
C LEU A 36 -2.24 4.91 -1.35
N LYS A 37 -2.18 4.99 -0.02
CA LYS A 37 -3.31 4.65 0.85
C LYS A 37 -3.74 5.86 1.66
N ILE A 38 -5.04 6.16 1.65
CA ILE A 38 -5.64 7.16 2.53
C ILE A 38 -6.16 6.42 3.76
N ILE A 39 -5.56 6.71 4.91
CA ILE A 39 -5.75 5.96 6.16
C ILE A 39 -6.27 6.88 7.26
N ALA A 40 -7.24 6.38 8.04
CA ALA A 40 -7.69 7.02 9.26
C ALA A 40 -6.73 6.71 10.43
N GLY A 41 -6.08 7.76 10.93
CA GLY A 41 -5.24 7.72 12.13
C GLY A 41 -5.91 8.45 13.30
N LYS A 42 -5.22 8.45 14.46
CA LYS A 42 -5.72 9.11 15.69
C LYS A 42 -5.89 10.62 15.55
N LYS A 43 -5.08 11.27 14.71
CA LYS A 43 -5.08 12.73 14.47
C LYS A 43 -5.83 13.14 13.19
N GLY A 44 -6.55 12.22 12.56
CA GLY A 44 -7.23 12.44 11.29
C GLY A 44 -6.70 11.56 10.16
N LEU A 45 -7.11 11.89 8.93
CA LEU A 45 -6.70 11.18 7.73
C LEU A 45 -5.26 11.52 7.35
N PHE A 46 -4.52 10.53 6.87
CA PHE A 46 -3.17 10.72 6.35
C PHE A 46 -2.92 9.82 5.15
N ILE A 47 -1.89 10.16 4.38
CA ILE A 47 -1.45 9.39 3.21
C ILE A 47 -0.29 8.50 3.64
N ALA A 48 -0.46 7.20 3.47
CA ALA A 48 0.64 6.24 3.52
C ALA A 48 1.13 5.98 2.10
N MET A 49 2.45 6.04 1.95
CA MET A 49 3.10 5.81 0.68
C MET A 49 3.10 4.31 0.31
N PRO A 50 3.33 3.97 -0.96
CA PRO A 50 3.35 2.58 -1.41
C PRO A 50 4.53 1.86 -0.77
N SER A 51 4.27 0.68 -0.20
CA SER A 51 5.27 -0.13 0.47
C SER A 51 5.17 -1.59 0.03
N THR A 52 6.32 -2.26 -0.09
CA THR A 52 6.36 -3.69 -0.38
C THR A 52 6.14 -4.50 0.89
N LYS A 53 5.40 -5.61 0.80
CA LYS A 53 5.39 -6.62 1.86
C LYS A 53 6.81 -7.15 2.07
N THR A 54 7.25 -7.20 3.31
CA THR A 54 8.57 -7.73 3.65
C THR A 54 8.57 -9.24 3.40
N THR A 55 9.60 -9.72 2.71
CA THR A 55 9.76 -11.15 2.35
C THR A 55 11.18 -11.59 2.68
N ALA A 56 11.33 -12.85 3.04
CA ALA A 56 12.64 -13.46 3.31
C ALA A 56 12.83 -14.72 2.44
N PRO A 57 14.07 -15.00 2.01
CA PRO A 57 14.37 -16.18 1.21
C PRO A 57 14.32 -17.44 2.08
N CYS A 58 13.79 -18.53 1.52
CA CYS A 58 13.86 -19.86 2.15
C CYS A 58 15.34 -20.35 2.22
N PRO A 59 15.80 -20.91 3.34
CA PRO A 59 17.18 -21.42 3.50
C PRO A 59 17.50 -22.57 2.53
N ALA A 60 16.50 -23.39 2.18
CA ALA A 60 16.69 -24.55 1.30
C ALA A 60 16.57 -24.19 -0.18
N CYS A 61 15.45 -23.60 -0.61
CA CYS A 61 15.15 -23.37 -2.03
C CYS A 61 15.35 -21.92 -2.50
N ARG A 62 15.67 -20.98 -1.60
CA ARG A 62 15.89 -19.54 -1.85
C ARG A 62 14.72 -18.75 -2.43
N LYS A 63 13.57 -19.38 -2.65
CA LYS A 63 12.35 -18.66 -3.06
C LYS A 63 11.91 -17.70 -1.95
N LYS A 64 11.38 -16.54 -2.33
CA LYS A 64 10.89 -15.51 -1.41
C LYS A 64 9.57 -15.96 -0.80
N ASN A 65 9.48 -15.89 0.52
CA ASN A 65 8.27 -16.18 1.27
C ASN A 65 7.90 -14.96 2.13
N PRO A 66 6.61 -14.68 2.33
CA PRO A 66 6.17 -13.73 3.34
C PRO A 66 6.74 -14.11 4.71
N ILE A 67 7.17 -13.11 5.48
CA ILE A 67 7.80 -13.37 6.78
C ILE A 67 6.84 -14.02 7.80
N ARG A 68 5.53 -14.04 7.51
CA ARG A 68 4.54 -14.69 8.40
C ARG A 68 4.42 -16.19 8.17
N ASN A 69 4.96 -16.72 7.08
CA ASN A 69 4.79 -18.13 6.74
C ASN A 69 5.68 -19.02 7.61
N ARG A 70 5.10 -20.06 8.21
CA ARG A 70 5.86 -21.08 8.96
C ARG A 70 6.55 -22.09 8.05
N PHE A 71 5.98 -22.34 6.88
CA PHE A 71 6.52 -23.26 5.88
C PHE A 71 6.74 -22.55 4.55
N CYS A 72 7.77 -22.95 3.82
CA CYS A 72 7.99 -22.47 2.47
C CYS A 72 6.86 -22.95 1.54
N GLY A 73 6.16 -22.01 0.89
CA GLY A 73 5.06 -22.32 -0.03
C GLY A 73 5.46 -23.04 -1.32
N PHE A 74 6.74 -23.41 -1.47
CA PHE A 74 7.26 -24.05 -2.66
C PHE A 74 7.97 -25.38 -2.40
N CYS A 75 8.76 -25.48 -1.33
CA CYS A 75 9.48 -26.71 -0.99
C CYS A 75 8.99 -27.35 0.32
N GLY A 76 8.06 -26.71 1.04
CA GLY A 76 7.45 -27.26 2.25
C GLY A 76 8.35 -27.29 3.50
N ILE A 77 9.60 -26.83 3.42
CA ILE A 77 10.48 -26.81 4.59
C ILE A 77 9.96 -25.82 5.65
N ASN A 78 10.16 -26.14 6.91
CA ASN A 78 9.93 -25.20 8.01
C ASN A 78 10.95 -24.05 7.90
N ILE A 79 10.44 -22.82 7.96
CA ILE A 79 11.23 -21.58 7.86
C ILE A 79 10.94 -20.64 9.05
N GLU A 80 10.35 -21.14 10.13
CA GLU A 80 9.86 -20.36 11.27
C GLU A 80 10.99 -19.60 11.99
N GLU A 81 12.18 -20.20 12.10
CA GLU A 81 13.34 -19.57 12.75
C GLU A 81 13.87 -18.39 11.91
N GLU A 82 14.08 -18.60 10.62
CA GLU A 82 14.55 -17.56 9.70
C GLU A 82 13.54 -16.42 9.59
N MET A 83 12.24 -16.75 9.58
CA MET A 83 11.19 -15.77 9.56
C MET A 83 11.10 -14.96 10.87
N ARG A 84 11.31 -15.59 12.03
CA ARG A 84 11.32 -14.89 13.33
C ARG A 84 12.46 -13.87 13.41
N GLU A 85 13.63 -14.17 12.85
CA GLU A 85 14.73 -13.22 12.75
C GLU A 85 14.41 -12.07 11.81
N ALA A 86 13.89 -12.37 10.61
CA ALA A 86 13.49 -11.34 9.65
C ALA A 86 12.34 -10.45 10.17
N GLN A 87 11.43 -10.97 11.00
CA GLN A 87 10.36 -10.23 11.67
C GLN A 87 10.89 -9.18 12.67
N LYS A 88 12.02 -9.45 13.34
CA LYS A 88 12.63 -8.47 14.25
C LYS A 88 13.08 -7.23 13.49
N HIS A 89 13.59 -7.41 12.27
CA HIS A 89 14.06 -6.33 11.41
C HIS A 89 12.91 -5.67 10.58
N GLU A 90 11.78 -6.36 10.39
CA GLU A 90 10.62 -5.87 9.63
C GLU A 90 10.07 -4.52 10.14
N ARG A 91 10.05 -4.30 11.46
CA ARG A 91 9.53 -3.04 12.04
C ARG A 91 10.43 -1.84 11.75
N GLU A 92 11.72 -2.07 11.52
CA GLU A 92 12.70 -1.05 11.17
C GLU A 92 12.76 -0.81 9.64
N ASP A 93 12.38 -1.82 8.85
CA ASP A 93 12.59 -1.87 7.40
C ASP A 93 11.33 -1.65 6.53
N ASN A 94 10.21 -1.20 7.10
CA ASN A 94 9.05 -0.72 6.31
C ASN A 94 9.44 0.55 5.53
N ARG A 95 10.15 0.34 4.43
CA ARG A 95 10.62 1.37 3.52
C ARG A 95 9.59 1.55 2.43
N ASP A 96 9.10 2.77 2.33
CA ASP A 96 8.25 3.17 1.23
C ASP A 96 9.04 3.07 -0.08
N ILE A 97 8.42 2.49 -1.10
CA ILE A 97 8.98 2.39 -2.46
C ILE A 97 9.18 3.79 -3.04
N ALA A 98 8.23 4.69 -2.73
CA ALA A 98 8.28 6.09 -3.12
C ALA A 98 8.02 6.94 -1.89
N HIS A 99 8.85 7.95 -1.64
CA HIS A 99 8.64 8.90 -0.56
C HIS A 99 9.08 10.30 -0.99
N PRO A 100 8.38 11.36 -0.54
CA PRO A 100 8.84 12.72 -0.73
C PRO A 100 10.12 12.95 0.08
N ILE A 101 11.14 13.52 -0.57
CA ILE A 101 12.45 13.78 0.03
C ILE A 101 12.36 14.92 1.06
N ASN A 102 11.53 15.92 0.81
CA ASN A 102 11.41 17.10 1.66
C ASN A 102 9.96 17.32 2.15
N ALA A 103 9.82 18.17 3.17
CA ALA A 103 8.53 18.48 3.79
C ALA A 103 7.58 19.21 2.82
N GLU A 104 8.10 20.13 2.01
CA GLU A 104 7.31 20.88 1.03
C GLU A 104 6.61 19.95 0.03
N ALA A 105 7.33 18.97 -0.54
CA ALA A 105 6.75 17.99 -1.45
C ALA A 105 5.74 17.07 -0.74
N ARG A 106 5.97 16.75 0.54
CA ARG A 106 5.04 15.96 1.35
C ARG A 106 3.71 16.70 1.55
N ASP A 107 3.78 17.98 1.90
CA ASP A 107 2.60 18.82 2.14
C ASP A 107 1.85 19.09 0.83
N TYR A 108 2.59 19.30 -0.27
CA TYR A 108 2.03 19.41 -1.61
C TYR A 108 1.28 18.15 -2.04
N LEU A 109 1.88 16.96 -1.90
CA LEU A 109 1.23 15.68 -2.18
C LEU A 109 -0.01 15.49 -1.30
N HIS A 110 0.12 15.78 0.00
CA HIS A 110 -0.95 15.61 0.97
C HIS A 110 -2.17 16.47 0.61
N SER A 111 -1.96 17.77 0.41
CA SER A 111 -3.04 18.71 0.12
C SER A 111 -3.76 18.39 -1.19
N ARG A 112 -3.02 18.08 -2.26
CA ARG A 112 -3.59 17.75 -3.57
C ARG A 112 -4.42 16.46 -3.55
N ILE A 113 -3.89 15.38 -2.96
CA ILE A 113 -4.60 14.10 -2.91
C ILE A 113 -5.82 14.17 -1.98
N MET A 114 -5.70 14.84 -0.82
CA MET A 114 -6.84 14.98 0.11
C MET A 114 -7.96 15.82 -0.50
N ALA A 115 -7.63 16.90 -1.22
CA ALA A 115 -8.62 17.69 -1.93
C ALA A 115 -9.43 16.84 -2.92
N GLU A 116 -8.76 16.00 -3.71
CA GLU A 116 -9.43 15.12 -4.66
C GLU A 116 -10.26 14.03 -3.96
N TYR A 117 -9.75 13.46 -2.87
CA TYR A 117 -10.50 12.50 -2.07
C TYR A 117 -11.81 13.07 -1.53
N TYR A 118 -11.83 14.30 -1.02
CA TYR A 118 -13.07 14.93 -0.55
C TYR A 118 -14.05 15.24 -1.68
N LYS A 119 -13.56 15.57 -2.89
CA LYS A 119 -14.42 15.73 -4.07
C LYS A 119 -15.09 14.40 -4.42
N VAL A 120 -14.33 13.33 -4.59
CA VAL A 120 -14.86 12.00 -4.92
C VAL A 120 -15.81 11.49 -3.83
N LYS A 121 -15.48 11.71 -2.55
CA LYS A 121 -16.35 11.34 -1.42
C LYS A 121 -17.71 12.05 -1.46
N SER A 122 -17.78 13.28 -1.97
CA SER A 122 -19.02 14.06 -2.04
C SER A 122 -19.83 13.81 -3.32
N HIS A 123 -19.18 13.61 -4.46
CA HIS A 123 -19.83 13.50 -5.78
C HIS A 123 -20.06 12.05 -6.24
N GLY A 124 -19.55 11.05 -5.51
CA GLY A 124 -19.61 9.65 -5.94
C GLY A 124 -18.49 9.31 -6.93
N TYR A 125 -18.15 8.02 -7.00
CA TYR A 125 -17.12 7.49 -7.89
C TYR A 125 -17.69 7.20 -9.29
N THR A 126 -16.94 7.50 -10.35
CA THR A 126 -17.28 7.13 -11.74
C THR A 126 -16.33 6.03 -12.21
N ASP A 127 -16.91 4.91 -12.66
CA ASP A 127 -16.25 3.61 -12.83
C ASP A 127 -15.57 3.43 -14.20
N GLU A 128 -15.22 4.52 -14.89
CA GLU A 128 -14.77 4.48 -16.29
C GLU A 128 -13.26 4.20 -16.45
N ASP A 129 -12.59 3.61 -15.45
CA ASP A 129 -11.14 3.39 -15.49
C ASP A 129 -10.74 1.98 -16.00
N PRO A 130 -10.08 1.87 -17.17
CA PRO A 130 -9.61 0.59 -17.71
C PRO A 130 -8.45 -0.07 -16.94
N TYR A 131 -7.91 0.55 -15.89
CA TYR A 131 -6.82 0.01 -15.05
C TYR A 131 -7.27 -0.44 -13.66
N HIS A 132 -8.45 -1.05 -13.54
CA HIS A 132 -8.88 -1.67 -12.28
C HIS A 132 -7.92 -2.80 -11.87
N HIS A 133 -7.13 -2.59 -10.82
CA HIS A 133 -6.27 -3.61 -10.24
C HIS A 133 -7.13 -4.66 -9.51
N SER A 134 -7.43 -5.78 -10.17
CA SER A 134 -8.12 -6.94 -9.59
C SER A 134 -7.20 -7.79 -8.69
N SER A 135 -6.28 -7.16 -7.94
CA SER A 135 -5.30 -7.89 -7.11
C SER A 135 -5.60 -7.82 -5.62
N TYR A 136 -6.88 -7.69 -5.27
CA TYR A 136 -7.39 -8.11 -3.97
C TYR A 136 -8.00 -9.51 -4.11
N SER A 137 -7.15 -10.52 -4.29
CA SER A 137 -7.43 -11.79 -3.62
C SER A 137 -7.26 -11.49 -2.12
N GLY A 138 -8.40 -11.23 -1.47
CA GLY A 138 -8.48 -11.33 -0.03
C GLY A 138 -8.10 -12.76 0.32
N ASP A 139 -6.86 -12.96 0.74
CA ASP A 139 -6.56 -14.05 1.65
C ASP A 139 -7.14 -13.64 3.01
N ASP A 140 -8.47 -13.66 3.08
CA ASP A 140 -9.20 -13.92 4.32
C ASP A 140 -8.91 -15.38 4.65
N ASP A 141 -7.74 -15.62 5.26
CA ASP A 141 -7.47 -16.87 5.97
C ASP A 141 -8.28 -16.85 7.27
N ASP A 142 -9.60 -16.99 7.14
CA ASP A 142 -10.49 -17.56 8.15
C ASP A 142 -10.41 -19.09 7.98
N GLU A 143 -9.54 -19.76 8.74
CA GLU A 143 -9.83 -20.95 9.59
C GLU A 143 -8.62 -21.41 10.41
#